data_AF-A0A183J3L3-F1
#
_entry.id   AF-A0A183J3L3-F1
#
_cell.length_a   1.000
_cell.length_b   1.000
_cell.length_c   1.000
_cell.angle_alpha   90.00
_cell.angle_beta   90.00
_cell.angle_gamma   90.00
#
_symmetry.space_group_name_H-M   'P 1'
#
loop_
_entity.id
_entity.type
_entity.pdbx_description
1 polymer ?
#
loop_
_entity_poly.entity_id
_entity_poly.type
_entity_poly.pdbx_seq_one_letter_code
_entity_poly.pdbx_strand_id
1 'polypeptide(L)'
;MGCFRSQGKLTASLSTNGQVFEHGGTLLAKIEMQNRHWRRRRKVARFSLIQNVLFHSHTLFNALPENRSTQREIEMFKLNIPRRGQSITENVKIKLARNLAPTSKSPAMITVSYILKLDLGNLCELVLPIAVVSDDGTKKSN
;
A
#
# COMPACT_ATOMS: atom_id res chain seq x y z
N MET A 1 -3.84 11.08 -6.01
CA MET A 1 -4.35 9.82 -6.57
C MET A 1 -4.89 8.95 -5.44
N GLY A 2 -5.97 8.22 -5.62
CA GLY A 2 -6.60 7.48 -4.51
C GLY A 2 -7.50 6.34 -4.96
N CYS A 3 -7.85 5.48 -3.99
CA CYS A 3 -8.79 4.38 -4.15
C CYS A 3 -10.00 4.64 -3.24
N PHE A 4 -11.20 4.28 -3.72
CA PHE A 4 -12.46 4.39 -2.98
C PHE A 4 -13.17 3.05 -2.96
N ARG A 5 -13.73 2.69 -1.80
CA ARG A 5 -14.54 1.48 -1.65
C ARG A 5 -15.73 1.75 -0.73
N SER A 6 -16.89 1.29 -1.17
CA SER A 6 -18.12 1.27 -0.40
C SER A 6 -18.53 -0.18 -0.19
N GLN A 7 -18.66 -0.61 1.07
CA GLN A 7 -19.29 -1.89 1.39
C GLN A 7 -20.45 -1.65 2.36
N GLY A 8 -21.66 -1.78 1.81
CA GLY A 8 -22.90 -1.49 2.53
C GLY A 8 -22.93 -0.05 3.04
N LYS A 9 -22.83 0.10 4.36
CA LYS A 9 -22.94 1.39 5.06
C LYS A 9 -21.60 1.97 5.54
N LEU A 10 -20.45 1.37 5.21
CA LEU A 10 -19.13 2.00 5.44
C LEU A 10 -18.55 2.44 4.08
N THR A 11 -18.15 3.70 4.01
CA THR A 11 -17.32 4.23 2.92
C THR A 11 -15.93 4.54 3.45
N ALA A 12 -14.92 4.26 2.63
CA ALA A 12 -13.56 4.67 2.90
C ALA A 12 -12.86 5.12 1.61
N SER A 13 -12.03 6.14 1.74
CA SER A 13 -11.12 6.61 0.69
C SER A 13 -9.68 6.57 1.23
N LEU A 14 -8.75 6.24 0.35
CA LEU A 14 -7.32 6.28 0.61
C LEU A 14 -6.68 7.08 -0.52
N SER A 15 -5.95 8.14 -0.17
CA SER A 15 -5.23 8.97 -1.12
C SER A 15 -3.85 9.33 -0.61
N THR A 16 -2.93 9.68 -1.51
CA THR A 16 -1.56 10.05 -1.17
C THR A 16 -1.15 11.35 -1.86
N ASN A 17 -0.11 11.99 -1.32
CA ASN A 17 0.52 13.20 -1.90
C ASN A 17 1.24 12.95 -3.25
N GLY A 18 1.41 11.70 -3.66
CA GLY A 18 2.03 11.30 -4.92
C GLY A 18 1.85 9.81 -5.18
N GLN A 19 2.35 9.33 -6.31
CA GLN A 19 2.41 7.89 -6.61
C GLN A 19 3.85 7.35 -6.66
N VAL A 20 4.84 8.23 -6.81
CA VAL A 20 6.25 7.89 -6.90
C VAL A 20 6.95 8.59 -5.73
N PHE A 21 7.78 7.85 -5.02
CA PHE A 21 8.46 8.31 -3.82
C PHE A 21 9.93 7.88 -3.82
N GLU A 22 10.82 8.76 -3.40
CA GLU A 22 12.25 8.48 -3.33
C GLU A 22 12.62 7.79 -2.01
N HIS A 23 13.75 7.08 -2.03
CA HIS A 23 14.37 6.52 -0.83
C HIS A 23 14.66 7.60 0.23
N GLY A 24 14.34 7.32 1.50
CA GLY A 24 14.47 8.31 2.57
C GLY A 24 13.39 9.40 2.54
N GLY A 25 12.56 9.42 1.49
CA GLY A 25 11.45 10.35 1.32
C GLY A 25 10.30 10.09 2.30
N THR A 26 9.33 10.99 2.26
CA THR A 26 8.12 10.91 3.09
C THR A 26 6.90 10.74 2.21
N LEU A 27 6.14 9.69 2.49
CA LEU A 27 4.81 9.48 1.96
C LEU A 27 3.77 10.02 2.96
N LEU A 28 2.83 10.81 2.47
CA LEU A 28 1.67 11.27 3.23
C LEU A 28 0.41 10.62 2.68
N ALA A 29 -0.23 9.79 3.51
CA ALA A 29 -1.49 9.14 3.19
C ALA A 29 -2.64 9.80 3.94
N LYS A 30 -3.67 10.22 3.21
CA LYS A 30 -4.93 10.72 3.75
C LYS A 30 -5.99 9.62 3.64
N ILE A 31 -6.56 9.27 4.77
CA ILE A 31 -7.57 8.21 4.90
C ILE A 31 -8.85 8.85 5.41
N GLU A 32 -9.92 8.73 4.65
CA GLU A 32 -11.23 9.22 5.07
C GLU A 32 -12.15 8.02 5.24
N MET A 33 -12.87 7.97 6.36
CA MET A 33 -13.81 6.89 6.66
C MET A 33 -15.12 7.48 7.13
N GLN A 34 -16.23 6.97 6.61
CA GLN A 34 -17.57 7.29 7.11
C GLN A 34 -18.33 6.01 7.42
N ASN A 35 -18.85 5.90 8.65
CA ASN A 35 -19.59 4.74 9.08
C ASN A 35 -21.07 5.06 9.29
N ARG A 36 -21.92 4.61 8.38
CA ARG A 36 -23.37 4.62 8.50
C ARG A 36 -23.91 3.29 9.05
N HIS A 37 -23.04 2.30 9.32
CA HIS A 37 -23.40 0.96 9.78
C HIS A 37 -23.64 0.92 11.30
N TRP A 38 -24.74 0.30 11.74
CA TRP A 38 -25.16 0.31 13.15
C TRP A 38 -24.42 -0.66 14.06
N ARG A 39 -24.05 -1.85 13.56
CA ARG A 39 -23.38 -2.89 14.35
C ARG A 39 -22.16 -3.42 13.62
N ARG A 40 -20.99 -2.81 13.83
CA ARG A 40 -19.70 -3.41 13.44
C ARG A 40 -19.06 -4.04 14.67
N ARG A 41 -18.57 -5.27 14.51
CA ARG A 41 -17.83 -5.98 15.57
C ARG A 41 -16.39 -5.48 15.68
N ARG A 42 -15.72 -5.20 14.55
CA ARG A 42 -14.39 -4.58 14.54
C ARG A 42 -14.49 -3.06 14.64
N LYS A 43 -13.70 -2.50 15.56
CA LYS A 43 -13.58 -1.06 15.82
C LYS A 43 -12.25 -0.47 15.32
N VAL A 44 -11.38 -1.31 14.78
CA VAL A 44 -10.02 -0.94 14.34
C VAL A 44 -9.83 -1.37 12.90
N ALA A 45 -9.30 -0.47 12.09
CA ALA A 45 -8.77 -0.69 10.76
C ALA A 45 -7.24 -0.78 10.82
N ARG A 46 -6.64 -1.51 9.88
CA ARG A 46 -5.18 -1.62 9.75
C ARG A 46 -4.76 -0.96 8.46
N PHE A 47 -3.86 0.00 8.55
CA PHE A 47 -3.23 0.65 7.42
C PHE A 47 -1.77 0.24 7.35
N SER A 48 -1.35 -0.34 6.22
CA SER A 48 -0.02 -0.94 6.10
C SER A 48 0.65 -0.55 4.78
N LEU A 49 1.95 -0.32 4.84
CA LEU A 49 2.82 -0.34 3.67
C LEU A 49 3.33 -1.76 3.46
N ILE A 50 3.07 -2.33 2.30
CA ILE A 50 3.44 -3.71 1.97
C ILE A 50 4.37 -3.70 0.77
N GLN A 51 5.47 -4.45 0.88
CA GLN A 51 6.34 -4.81 -0.23
C GLN A 51 5.93 -6.19 -0.74
N ASN A 52 5.70 -6.30 -2.04
CA ASN A 52 5.49 -7.56 -2.73
C ASN A 52 6.72 -7.86 -3.58
N VAL A 53 7.25 -9.07 -3.45
CA VAL A 53 8.35 -9.58 -4.28
C VAL A 53 7.85 -10.81 -5.02
N LEU A 54 7.87 -10.74 -6.34
CA LEU A 54 7.46 -11.81 -7.24
C LEU A 54 8.69 -12.37 -7.93
N PHE A 55 8.91 -13.67 -7.77
CA PHE A 55 9.98 -14.42 -8.41
C PHE A 55 9.40 -15.13 -9.62
N HIS A 56 9.87 -14.74 -10.80
CA HIS A 56 9.49 -15.34 -12.07
C HIS A 56 10.43 -16.52 -12.37
N SER A 57 9.88 -17.72 -12.51
CA SER A 57 10.64 -18.88 -12.97
C SER A 57 10.58 -18.95 -14.51
N HIS A 58 11.74 -18.92 -15.17
CA HIS A 58 11.83 -19.29 -16.58
C HIS A 58 12.20 -20.78 -16.66
N THR A 59 11.38 -21.57 -17.32
CA THR A 59 11.62 -23.00 -17.48
C THR A 59 12.60 -23.23 -18.64
N LEU A 60 13.73 -23.88 -18.35
CA LEU A 60 14.49 -24.60 -19.34
C LEU A 60 14.06 -26.07 -19.19
N PHE A 61 13.31 -26.58 -20.18
CA PHE A 61 12.80 -27.95 -20.30
C PHE A 61 11.63 -28.35 -19.38
N ASN A 62 10.45 -28.55 -19.99
CA ASN A 62 9.29 -29.38 -19.60
C ASN A 62 8.70 -29.33 -18.16
N ALA A 63 9.19 -28.48 -17.26
CA ALA A 63 8.53 -28.21 -15.98
C ALA A 63 7.47 -27.10 -16.14
N LEU A 64 6.35 -27.19 -15.41
CA LEU A 64 5.39 -26.09 -15.29
C LEU A 64 6.05 -24.95 -14.48
N PRO A 65 6.05 -23.70 -14.98
CA PRO A 65 6.61 -22.58 -14.24
C PRO A 65 5.76 -22.28 -13.00
N GLU A 66 6.38 -22.31 -11.81
CA GLU A 66 5.75 -21.86 -10.56
C GLU A 66 6.33 -20.51 -10.14
N ASN A 67 5.55 -19.46 -10.37
CA ASN A 67 5.86 -18.15 -9.81
C ASN A 67 5.70 -18.20 -8.29
N ARG A 68 6.73 -17.74 -7.57
CA ARG A 68 6.67 -17.60 -6.11
C ARG A 68 6.49 -16.13 -5.75
N SER A 69 5.60 -15.84 -4.81
CA SER A 69 5.43 -14.48 -4.30
C SER A 69 5.68 -14.46 -2.80
N THR A 70 6.27 -13.36 -2.33
CA THR A 70 6.43 -13.08 -0.90
C THR A 70 5.90 -11.66 -0.63
N GLN A 71 5.27 -11.50 0.52
CA GLN A 71 4.77 -10.20 0.98
C GLN A 71 5.41 -9.88 2.31
N ARG A 72 5.86 -8.63 2.46
CA ARG A 72 6.44 -8.12 3.70
C ARG A 72 5.72 -6.84 4.10
N GLU A 73 5.17 -6.82 5.31
CA GLU A 73 4.68 -5.59 5.94
C GLU A 73 5.88 -4.76 6.40
N ILE A 74 6.05 -3.59 5.81
CA ILE A 74 7.13 -2.66 6.12
C ILE A 74 6.77 -1.82 7.34
N GLU A 75 5.54 -1.32 7.38
CA GLU A 75 5.02 -0.50 8.47
C GLU A 75 3.51 -0.70 8.60
N MET A 76 2.99 -0.56 9.82
CA MET A 76 1.57 -0.78 10.14
C MET A 76 1.06 0.19 11.18
N PHE A 77 -0.12 0.73 10.91
CA PHE A 77 -0.85 1.68 11.74
C PHE A 77 -2.24 1.14 12.07
N LYS A 78 -2.63 1.30 13.33
CA LYS A 78 -3.99 0.99 13.78
C LYS A 78 -4.82 2.27 13.77
N LEU A 79 -5.91 2.27 13.01
CA LEU A 79 -6.82 3.40 12.90
C LEU A 79 -8.15 3.05 13.54
N ASN A 80 -8.76 3.98 14.25
CA ASN A 80 -10.09 3.77 14.80
C ASN A 80 -11.13 3.89 13.68
N ILE A 81 -12.05 2.93 13.59
CA ILE A 81 -13.19 3.03 12.69
C ILE A 81 -14.20 3.99 13.34
N PRO A 82 -14.74 4.99 12.61
CA PRO A 82 -15.68 5.95 13.16
C PRO A 82 -16.93 5.25 13.72
N ARG A 83 -17.53 5.84 14.76
CA ARG A 83 -18.83 5.37 15.28
C ARG A 83 -19.93 5.64 14.25
N ARG A 84 -21.12 5.06 14.45
CA ARG A 84 -22.26 5.29 13.55
C ARG A 84 -22.54 6.79 13.41
N GLY A 85 -22.72 7.25 12.17
CA GLY A 85 -23.01 8.64 11.82
C GLY A 85 -21.77 9.54 11.76
N GLN A 86 -20.60 9.04 12.19
CA GLN A 86 -19.38 9.83 12.17
C GLN A 86 -18.60 9.66 10.87
N SER A 87 -17.89 10.73 10.52
CA SER A 87 -16.84 10.75 9.51
C SER A 87 -15.55 11.15 10.19
N ILE A 88 -14.44 10.51 9.82
CA ILE A 88 -13.10 10.89 10.28
C ILE A 88 -12.16 11.02 9.09
N THR A 89 -11.14 11.83 9.28
CA THR A 89 -10.03 12.01 8.35
C THR A 89 -8.74 11.85 9.14
N GLU A 90 -7.91 10.90 8.73
CA GLU A 90 -6.62 10.60 9.35
C GLU A 90 -5.51 10.85 8.34
N ASN A 91 -4.45 11.54 8.76
CA ASN A 91 -3.26 11.76 7.96
C ASN A 91 -2.11 10.93 8.54
N VAL A 92 -1.67 9.93 7.80
CA VAL A 92 -0.58 9.04 8.19
C VAL A 92 0.69 9.43 7.43
N LYS A 93 1.77 9.66 8.17
CA LYS A 93 3.09 9.96 7.63
C LYS A 93 3.97 8.71 7.70
N ILE A 94 4.45 8.26 6.54
CA ILE A 94 5.33 7.10 6.40
C ILE A 94 6.69 7.59 5.91
N LYS A 95 7.75 7.27 6.66
CA LYS A 95 9.13 7.57 6.24
C LYS A 95 9.72 6.34 5.56
N LEU A 96 10.00 6.44 4.27
CA LEU A 96 10.55 5.33 3.51
C LEU A 96 12.02 5.12 3.88
N ALA A 97 12.37 3.92 4.32
CA ALA A 97 13.75 3.61 4.66
C ALA A 97 14.64 3.63 3.41
N ARG A 98 15.89 4.08 3.55
CA ARG A 98 16.83 4.20 2.42
C ARG A 98 17.28 2.85 1.83
N ASN A 99 17.09 1.77 2.58
CA ASN A 99 17.43 0.40 2.20
C ASN A 99 16.27 -0.39 1.59
N LEU A 100 15.12 0.25 1.34
CA LEU A 100 14.05 -0.38 0.57
C LEU A 100 14.56 -0.67 -0.86
N ALA A 101 14.13 -1.79 -1.43
CA ALA A 101 14.44 -2.07 -2.83
C ALA A 101 13.59 -1.14 -3.73
N PRO A 102 14.12 -0.58 -4.82
CA PRO A 102 13.31 0.22 -5.73
C PRO A 102 12.25 -0.67 -6.41
N THR A 103 11.14 -0.05 -6.83
CA THR A 103 10.12 -0.67 -7.67
C THR A 103 10.72 -1.05 -9.02
N SER A 104 10.51 -2.30 -9.42
CA SER A 104 11.04 -2.81 -10.69
C SER A 104 10.39 -2.12 -11.89
N LYS A 105 11.21 -1.72 -12.87
CA LYS A 105 10.79 -1.24 -14.19
C LYS A 105 11.00 -2.39 -15.18
N SER A 106 9.94 -2.98 -15.75
CA SER A 106 10.01 -4.07 -16.77
C SER A 106 10.27 -5.49 -16.22
N PRO A 107 9.91 -6.58 -16.95
CA PRO A 107 9.87 -7.92 -16.40
C PRO A 107 11.30 -8.44 -16.16
N ALA A 108 11.71 -8.41 -14.90
CA ALA A 108 12.91 -9.05 -14.41
C ALA A 108 12.56 -10.41 -13.82
N MET A 109 13.57 -11.25 -13.58
CA MET A 109 13.41 -12.51 -12.84
C MET A 109 12.83 -12.28 -11.43
N ILE A 110 13.05 -11.08 -10.86
CA ILE A 110 12.50 -10.64 -9.58
C ILE A 110 11.82 -9.27 -9.76
N THR A 111 10.53 -9.21 -9.48
CA THR A 111 9.72 -7.99 -9.54
C THR A 111 9.38 -7.52 -8.13
N VAL A 112 9.79 -6.30 -7.78
CA VAL A 112 9.45 -5.64 -6.51
C VAL A 112 8.37 -4.59 -6.77
N SER A 113 7.27 -4.65 -6.01
CA SER A 113 6.22 -3.63 -6.03
C SER A 113 5.76 -3.27 -4.63
N TYR A 114 5.17 -2.09 -4.47
CA TYR A 114 4.69 -1.59 -3.19
C TYR A 114 3.22 -1.22 -3.28
N ILE A 115 2.50 -1.52 -2.20
CA ILE A 115 1.11 -1.14 -2.04
C ILE A 115 0.88 -0.55 -0.66
N LEU A 116 -0.03 0.42 -0.59
CA LEU A 116 -0.68 0.81 0.64
C LEU A 116 -1.98 0.03 0.77
N LYS A 117 -2.16 -0.64 1.90
CA LYS A 117 -3.33 -1.45 2.19
C LYS A 117 -4.08 -0.89 3.39
N LEU A 118 -5.37 -0.59 3.21
CA LEU A 118 -6.29 -0.28 4.29
C LEU A 118 -7.26 -1.46 4.47
N ASP A 119 -7.04 -2.29 5.48
CA ASP A 119 -7.92 -3.39 5.90
C ASP A 119 -8.95 -2.88 6.93
N LEU A 120 -10.22 -2.86 6.53
CA LEU A 120 -11.35 -2.41 7.34
C LEU A 120 -12.08 -3.59 8.02
N GLY A 121 -11.57 -4.82 7.86
CA GLY A 121 -12.18 -6.07 8.31
C GLY A 121 -13.33 -6.56 7.41
N ASN A 122 -13.78 -7.80 7.64
CA ASN A 122 -14.94 -8.43 6.98
C ASN A 122 -14.94 -8.28 5.44
N LEU A 123 -13.81 -8.57 4.79
CA LEU A 123 -13.64 -8.55 3.32
C LEU A 123 -13.65 -7.14 2.67
N CYS A 124 -13.57 -6.07 3.46
CA CYS A 124 -13.39 -4.72 2.94
C CYS A 124 -11.94 -4.27 3.05
N GLU A 125 -11.25 -4.21 1.92
CA GLU A 125 -9.89 -3.69 1.82
C GLU A 125 -9.77 -2.67 0.68
N LEU A 126 -8.96 -1.64 0.88
CA LEU A 126 -8.49 -0.78 -0.21
C LEU A 126 -7.01 -1.00 -0.41
N VAL A 127 -6.62 -1.04 -1.68
CA VAL A 127 -5.23 -1.20 -2.09
C VAL A 127 -4.89 -0.06 -3.05
N LEU A 128 -3.83 0.68 -2.74
CA LEU A 128 -3.32 1.75 -3.58
C LEU A 128 -1.86 1.45 -3.93
N PRO A 129 -1.52 1.16 -5.20
CA PRO A 129 -0.15 0.93 -5.61
C PRO A 129 0.67 2.23 -5.52
N ILE A 130 1.94 2.09 -5.14
CA ILE A 130 2.92 3.17 -5.15
C ILE A 130 4.23 2.65 -5.77
N ALA A 131 5.03 3.57 -6.28
CA ALA A 131 6.39 3.32 -6.72
C ALA A 131 7.38 3.92 -5.74
N VAL A 132 8.40 3.14 -5.39
CA VAL A 132 9.56 3.59 -4.65
C VAL A 132 10.73 3.62 -5.63
N VAL A 133 11.44 4.73 -5.74
CA VAL A 133 12.58 4.88 -6.66
C VAL A 133 13.85 5.15 -5.88
N SER A 134 14.97 4.66 -6.41
CA SER A 134 16.28 5.10 -5.95
C SER A 134 16.40 6.60 -6.15
N ASP A 135 17.10 7.25 -5.21
CA ASP A 135 17.68 8.55 -5.45
C ASP A 135 18.77 8.34 -6.51
N ASP A 136 18.38 8.32 -7.78
CA ASP A 136 19.31 8.39 -8.89
C ASP A 136 19.88 9.79 -8.81
N GLY A 137 20.93 9.94 -8.01
CA GLY A 137 21.67 11.18 -7.88
C GLY A 137 22.07 11.63 -9.27
N THR A 138 21.25 12.48 -9.89
CA THR A 138 21.69 13.40 -10.90
C THR A 138 22.69 14.26 -10.19
N LYS A 139 23.95 13.79 -10.21
CA LYS A 139 25.12 14.65 -10.25
C LYS A 139 24.72 15.78 -11.18
N LYS A 140 24.52 16.97 -10.61
CA LYS A 140 24.67 18.20 -11.37
C LYS A 140 26.07 18.14 -11.94
N SER A 141 26.19 17.69 -13.18
CA SER A 141 27.36 17.92 -14.01
C SER A 141 27.37 19.43 -14.20
N ASN A 142 28.21 20.12 -13.43
CA ASN A 142 28.65 21.47 -13.78
C ASN A 142 29.40 21.44 -15.11
#